data_AF-A0A3B0P631-F1
#
_entry.id   AF-A0A3B0P631-F1
#
_cell.length_a   1.000
_cell.length_b   1.000
_cell.length_c   1.000
_cell.angle_alpha   90.00
_cell.angle_beta   90.00
_cell.angle_gamma   90.00
#
_symmetry.space_group_name_H-M   'P 1'
#
loop_
_entity.id
_entity.type
_entity.pdbx_description
1 polymer ?
#
loop_
_entity_poly.entity_id
_entity_poly.type
_entity_poly.pdbx_seq_one_letter_code
_entity_poly.pdbx_strand_id
1 'polypeptide(L)'
;MPKDSFYNCIISFDDTGLLYYINAASKPYFEENVLKFIDFDLDIKHSSKKHLQIVDRMEFKTNFKKMKYPEKLKDIIYKEIHNIFLNYNEYKYFFSGRVLNYYVELLKKQGYISEFQAKRLRQIIKNDFVSEEDQYLKNL
;
A
#
# COMPACT_ATOMS: atom_id res chain seq x y z
N MET A 1 5.70 -16.41 -9.63
CA MET A 1 5.76 -15.66 -8.34
C MET A 1 4.51 -14.81 -8.26
N PRO A 2 3.74 -14.82 -7.14
CA PRO A 2 2.42 -14.20 -7.05
C PRO A 2 2.43 -12.66 -7.16
N LYS A 3 3.62 -12.04 -7.18
CA LYS A 3 3.80 -10.59 -7.25
C LYS A 3 5.05 -10.22 -8.03
N ASP A 4 4.93 -9.24 -8.93
CA ASP A 4 6.01 -8.75 -9.79
C ASP A 4 6.22 -7.23 -9.66
N SER A 5 6.39 -6.75 -8.43
CA SER A 5 6.58 -5.32 -8.14
C SER A 5 7.61 -5.12 -7.02
N PHE A 6 8.31 -3.98 -7.01
CA PHE A 6 9.31 -3.66 -5.97
C PHE A 6 8.72 -2.93 -4.76
N TYR A 7 7.62 -3.46 -4.21
CA TYR A 7 7.05 -2.98 -2.95
C TYR A 7 6.16 -4.05 -2.34
N ASN A 8 5.78 -3.91 -1.07
CA ASN A 8 4.75 -4.65 -0.34
C ASN A 8 3.74 -3.70 0.28
N CYS A 9 2.45 -4.05 0.30
CA CYS A 9 1.40 -3.20 0.87
C CYS A 9 0.62 -3.99 1.93
N ILE A 10 0.43 -3.36 3.08
CA ILE A 10 -0.47 -3.80 4.14
C ILE A 10 -1.58 -2.75 4.24
N ILE A 11 -2.82 -3.24 4.24
CA ILE A 11 -4.02 -2.42 4.38
C ILE A 11 -4.69 -2.81 5.68
N SER A 12 -4.86 -1.83 6.55
CA SER A 12 -5.52 -2.00 7.84
C SER A 12 -6.77 -1.12 7.88
N PHE A 13 -7.77 -1.62 8.59
CA PHE A 13 -9.01 -0.90 8.84
C PHE A 13 -9.01 -0.48 10.31
N ASP A 14 -9.08 0.82 10.58
CA ASP A 14 -9.31 1.34 11.94
C ASP A 14 -10.68 2.00 12.04
N ASP A 15 -11.01 2.53 13.22
CA ASP A 15 -12.30 3.19 13.45
C ASP A 15 -12.45 4.51 12.68
N THR A 16 -11.35 5.03 12.10
CA THR A 16 -11.28 6.33 11.44
C THR A 16 -11.15 6.25 9.92
N GLY A 17 -10.77 5.12 9.33
CA GLY A 17 -10.64 4.95 7.88
C GLY A 17 -9.68 3.83 7.47
N LEU A 18 -9.16 3.94 6.25
CA LEU A 18 -8.18 3.02 5.68
C LEU A 18 -6.74 3.50 5.94
N LEU A 19 -5.92 2.60 6.46
CA LEU A 19 -4.48 2.81 6.64
C LEU A 19 -3.72 1.98 5.61
N TYR A 20 -2.82 2.65 4.87
CA TYR A 20 -1.91 1.96 3.95
C TYR A 20 -0.49 2.11 4.45
N TYR A 21 0.20 0.97 4.57
CA TYR A 21 1.63 0.91 4.77
C TYR A 21 2.25 0.20 3.57
N ILE A 22 3.11 0.89 2.84
CA ILE A 22 3.75 0.37 1.64
C ILE A 22 5.25 0.44 1.81
N ASN A 23 5.90 -0.71 1.85
CA ASN A 23 7.35 -0.83 1.97
C ASN A 23 7.95 -1.08 0.58
N ALA A 24 8.91 -0.26 0.15
CA ALA A 24 9.69 -0.56 -1.05
C ALA A 24 10.62 -1.75 -0.79
N ALA A 25 10.37 -2.86 -1.48
CA ALA A 25 11.03 -4.13 -1.23
C ALA A 25 11.37 -4.83 -2.56
N SER A 26 12.29 -5.78 -2.56
CA SER A 26 12.56 -6.57 -3.76
C SER A 26 11.35 -7.41 -4.16
N LYS A 27 11.33 -7.83 -5.43
CA LYS A 27 10.51 -8.98 -5.82
C LYS A 27 10.89 -10.18 -4.95
N PRO A 28 9.94 -11.07 -4.61
CA PRO A 28 10.25 -12.28 -3.86
C PRO A 28 11.25 -13.15 -4.65
N TYR A 29 12.24 -13.69 -3.96
CA TYR A 29 13.22 -14.61 -4.54
C TYR A 29 13.37 -15.84 -3.64
N PHE A 30 13.80 -16.96 -4.23
CA PHE A 30 13.91 -18.23 -3.52
C PHE A 30 15.37 -18.65 -3.45
N GLU A 31 15.86 -18.87 -2.23
CA GLU A 31 17.25 -19.22 -1.96
C GLU A 31 17.30 -20.08 -0.69
N GLU A 32 18.13 -21.13 -0.69
CA GLU A 32 18.31 -22.03 0.47
C GLU A 32 17.00 -22.64 1.00
N ASN A 33 16.07 -22.98 0.10
CA ASN A 33 14.73 -23.48 0.44
C ASN A 33 13.85 -22.47 1.21
N VAL A 34 14.17 -21.17 1.15
CA VAL A 34 13.43 -20.09 1.80
C VAL A 34 12.98 -19.06 0.78
N LEU A 35 11.71 -18.65 0.86
CA LEU A 35 11.20 -17.49 0.11
C LEU A 35 11.57 -16.21 0.88
N LYS A 36 12.39 -15.36 0.25
CA LYS A 36 12.97 -14.14 0.83
C LYS A 36 12.54 -12.90 0.04
N PHE A 37 12.70 -11.73 0.64
CA PHE A 37 12.69 -10.43 -0.03
C PHE A 37 13.67 -9.50 0.70
N ILE A 38 14.13 -8.46 0.01
CA ILE A 38 15.00 -7.42 0.58
C ILE A 38 14.13 -6.20 0.87
N ASP A 39 14.18 -5.69 2.10
CA ASP A 39 13.66 -4.37 2.46
C ASP A 39 14.65 -3.30 2.01
N PHE A 40 14.16 -2.24 1.36
CA PHE A 40 15.03 -1.13 0.94
C PHE A 40 15.04 0.04 1.92
N ASP A 41 14.36 -0.04 3.06
CA ASP A 41 14.30 1.01 4.07
C ASP A 41 13.67 2.32 3.53
N LEU A 42 12.66 2.18 2.66
CA LEU A 42 11.91 3.29 2.09
C LEU A 42 10.42 2.97 2.11
N ASP A 43 9.69 3.69 2.95
CA ASP A 43 8.28 3.43 3.20
C ASP A 43 7.38 4.55 2.68
N ILE A 44 6.13 4.20 2.42
CA ILE A 44 5.03 5.12 2.13
C ILE A 44 3.89 4.81 3.10
N LYS A 45 3.33 5.86 3.71
CA LYS A 45 2.26 5.76 4.70
C LYS A 45 1.07 6.63 4.29
N HIS A 46 -0.14 6.09 4.46
CA HIS A 46 -1.41 6.82 4.37
C HIS A 46 -2.18 6.63 5.67
N SER A 47 -2.87 7.67 6.11
CA SER A 47 -3.92 7.54 7.11
C SER A 47 -5.15 8.35 6.71
N SER A 48 -6.28 8.06 7.33
CA SER A 48 -7.55 8.80 7.17
C SER A 48 -7.44 10.33 7.32
N LYS A 49 -6.36 10.82 7.94
CA LYS A 49 -6.09 12.25 8.17
C LYS A 49 -5.01 12.84 7.26
N LYS A 50 -4.24 12.01 6.55
CA LYS A 50 -3.06 12.42 5.80
C LYS A 50 -2.95 11.64 4.49
N HIS A 51 -2.83 12.38 3.38
CA HIS A 51 -2.47 11.83 2.08
C HIS A 51 -1.18 11.00 2.13
N LEU A 52 -0.93 10.19 1.10
CA LEU A 52 0.28 9.39 0.98
C LEU A 52 1.55 10.21 1.22
N GLN A 53 2.38 9.74 2.14
CA GLN A 53 3.66 10.35 2.51
C GLN A 53 4.77 9.32 2.39
N ILE A 54 5.81 9.67 1.64
CA ILE A 54 7.07 8.92 1.64
C ILE A 54 7.84 9.30 2.92
N VAL A 55 8.17 8.30 3.73
CA VAL A 55 8.93 8.43 4.97
C VAL A 55 10.31 7.75 4.83
N ASP A 56 11.18 7.89 5.82
CA ASP A 56 12.48 7.19 5.91
C ASP A 56 13.48 7.46 4.76
N ARG A 57 13.27 8.55 4.01
CA ARG A 57 14.13 8.97 2.88
C ARG A 57 15.62 9.08 3.22
N MET A 58 15.94 9.50 4.45
CA MET A 58 17.33 9.65 4.90
C MET A 58 17.97 8.30 5.20
N GLU A 59 17.22 7.36 5.75
CA GLU A 59 17.65 5.99 5.99
C GLU A 59 17.91 5.28 4.68
N PHE A 60 16.93 5.29 3.76
CA PHE A 60 17.08 4.83 2.38
C PHE A 60 18.36 5.35 1.73
N LYS A 61 18.56 6.67 1.72
CA LYS A 61 19.74 7.29 1.08
C LYS A 61 21.06 6.83 1.71
N THR A 62 21.07 6.61 3.02
CA THR A 62 22.26 6.18 3.77
C THR A 62 22.57 4.71 3.51
N ASN A 63 21.57 3.84 3.69
CA ASN A 63 21.71 2.41 3.51
C ASN A 63 21.98 2.05 2.05
N PHE A 64 21.35 2.73 1.09
CA PHE A 64 21.59 2.52 -0.33
C PHE A 64 23.06 2.72 -0.71
N LYS A 65 23.69 3.79 -0.18
CA LYS A 65 25.12 4.04 -0.38
C LYS A 65 26.00 3.02 0.34
N LYS A 66 25.68 2.71 1.61
CA LYS A 66 26.44 1.77 2.45
C LYS A 66 26.47 0.36 1.84
N MET A 67 25.32 -0.08 1.33
CA MET A 67 25.15 -1.40 0.71
C MET A 67 25.60 -1.44 -0.75
N LYS A 68 26.03 -0.30 -1.33
CA LYS A 68 26.49 -0.17 -2.71
C LYS A 68 25.47 -0.69 -3.72
N TYR A 69 24.18 -0.43 -3.49
CA TYR A 69 23.16 -0.81 -4.45
C TYR A 69 23.38 -0.08 -5.79
N PRO A 70 23.12 -0.74 -6.93
CA PRO A 70 23.34 -0.14 -8.24
C PRO A 70 22.33 0.97 -8.51
N GLU A 71 22.73 2.09 -9.11
CA GLU A 71 21.82 3.23 -9.40
C GLU A 71 20.59 2.79 -10.20
N LYS A 72 20.70 1.80 -11.09
CA LYS A 72 19.54 1.23 -11.80
C LYS A 72 18.43 0.72 -10.87
N LEU A 73 18.78 0.18 -9.69
CA LEU A 73 17.79 -0.26 -8.71
C LEU A 73 17.03 0.93 -8.11
N LYS A 74 17.71 2.05 -7.86
CA LYS A 74 17.07 3.27 -7.38
C LYS A 74 16.07 3.83 -8.39
N ASP A 75 16.41 3.79 -9.68
CA ASP A 75 15.51 4.20 -10.75
C ASP A 75 14.24 3.33 -10.78
N ILE A 76 14.40 2.02 -10.58
CA ILE A 76 13.27 1.07 -10.47
C ILE A 76 12.40 1.41 -9.26
N ILE A 77 13.00 1.62 -8.08
CA ILE A 77 12.27 1.95 -6.85
C ILE A 77 11.50 3.27 -7.04
N TYR A 78 12.13 4.31 -7.58
CA TYR A 78 11.47 5.60 -7.80
C TYR A 78 10.34 5.52 -8.83
N LYS A 79 10.48 4.69 -9.87
CA LYS A 79 9.39 4.42 -10.81
C LYS A 79 8.20 3.73 -10.14
N GLU A 80 8.45 2.77 -9.27
CA GLU A 80 7.40 2.07 -8.51
C GLU A 80 6.68 3.02 -7.56
N ILE A 81 7.42 3.88 -6.85
CA ILE A 81 6.84 4.93 -6.02
C ILE A 81 5.96 5.85 -6.87
N HIS A 82 6.45 6.32 -8.02
CA HIS A 82 5.64 7.15 -8.91
C HIS A 82 4.33 6.45 -9.32
N ASN A 83 4.39 5.17 -9.69
CA ASN A 83 3.21 4.37 -10.03
C ASN A 83 2.24 4.20 -8.85
N ILE A 84 2.74 4.06 -7.62
CA ILE A 84 1.92 3.99 -6.41
C ILE A 84 1.11 5.28 -6.25
N PHE A 85 1.75 6.44 -6.39
CA PHE A 85 1.07 7.73 -6.31
C PHE A 85 0.05 7.93 -7.43
N LEU A 86 0.36 7.50 -8.66
CA LEU A 86 -0.61 7.51 -9.76
C LEU A 86 -1.83 6.64 -9.43
N ASN A 87 -1.60 5.40 -8.98
CA ASN A 87 -2.69 4.50 -8.62
C ASN A 87 -3.55 5.02 -7.46
N TYR A 88 -2.94 5.71 -6.49
CA TYR A 88 -3.67 6.36 -5.40
C TYR A 88 -4.57 7.48 -5.91
N ASN A 89 -4.01 8.41 -6.70
CA ASN A 89 -4.77 9.54 -7.24
C ASN A 89 -5.90 9.13 -8.19
N GLU A 90 -5.77 7.96 -8.83
CA GLU A 90 -6.76 7.44 -9.78
C GLU A 90 -7.67 6.36 -9.17
N TYR A 91 -7.56 6.08 -7.86
CA TYR A 91 -8.32 5.04 -7.17
C TYR A 91 -8.22 3.63 -7.80
N LYS A 92 -7.03 3.30 -8.29
CA LYS A 92 -6.71 2.06 -8.98
C LYS A 92 -6.04 1.04 -8.07
N TYR A 93 -6.03 -0.21 -8.55
CA TYR A 93 -5.38 -1.33 -7.89
C TYR A 93 -5.89 -1.51 -6.44
N PHE A 94 -5.01 -1.67 -5.45
CA PHE A 94 -5.44 -1.84 -4.06
C PHE A 94 -5.97 -0.56 -3.39
N PHE A 95 -5.93 0.59 -4.06
CA PHE A 95 -6.65 1.80 -3.66
C PHE A 95 -8.09 1.85 -4.21
N SER A 96 -8.54 0.80 -4.91
CA SER A 96 -9.91 0.75 -5.43
C SER A 96 -10.89 0.20 -4.40
N GLY A 97 -11.96 0.93 -4.12
CA GLY A 97 -13.06 0.45 -3.30
C GLY A 97 -13.65 -0.88 -3.78
N ARG A 98 -13.61 -1.16 -5.10
CA ARG A 98 -14.03 -2.45 -5.66
C ARG A 98 -13.12 -3.60 -5.22
N VAL A 99 -11.80 -3.39 -5.26
CA VAL A 99 -10.80 -4.40 -4.85
C VAL A 99 -10.88 -4.65 -3.35
N LEU A 100 -11.01 -3.59 -2.55
CA LEU A 100 -11.17 -3.71 -1.10
C LEU A 100 -12.44 -4.50 -0.73
N ASN A 101 -13.58 -4.17 -1.35
CA ASN A 101 -14.83 -4.91 -1.12
C ASN A 101 -14.71 -6.38 -1.55
N TYR A 102 -13.98 -6.67 -2.65
CA TYR A 102 -13.71 -8.06 -3.05
C TYR A 102 -12.98 -8.84 -1.94
N TYR A 103 -11.95 -8.26 -1.31
CA TYR A 103 -11.24 -8.92 -0.21
C TYR A 103 -12.11 -9.06 1.04
N VAL A 104 -12.95 -8.08 1.36
CA VAL A 104 -13.92 -8.21 2.46
C VAL A 104 -14.87 -9.39 2.21
N GLU A 105 -15.38 -9.56 0.98
CA GLU A 105 -16.22 -10.73 0.65
C GLU A 105 -15.46 -12.04 0.75
N LEU A 106 -14.20 -12.06 0.31
CA LEU A 106 -13.37 -13.25 0.36
C LEU A 106 -13.12 -13.69 1.80
N LEU A 107 -12.74 -12.74 2.68
CA LEU A 107 -12.54 -12.99 4.11
C LEU A 107 -13.81 -13.52 4.77
N LYS A 108 -14.96 -12.96 4.41
CA LYS A 108 -16.26 -13.42 4.91
C LYS A 108 -16.57 -14.84 4.46
N LYS A 109 -16.41 -15.15 3.17
CA LYS A 109 -16.67 -16.49 2.61
C LYS A 109 -15.77 -17.55 3.21
N GLN A 110 -14.54 -17.19 3.57
CA GLN A 110 -13.57 -18.08 4.20
C GLN A 110 -13.74 -18.19 5.73
N GLY A 111 -14.69 -17.46 6.32
CA GLY A 111 -14.96 -17.51 7.76
C GLY A 111 -13.96 -16.74 8.63
N TYR A 112 -13.08 -15.93 8.04
CA TYR A 112 -12.14 -15.09 8.79
C TYR A 112 -12.82 -13.91 9.49
N ILE A 113 -13.98 -13.47 8.98
CA ILE A 113 -14.80 -12.40 9.57
C ILE A 113 -16.30 -12.75 9.53
N SER A 114 -17.05 -12.25 10.52
CA SER A 114 -18.51 -12.35 10.57
C SER A 114 -19.21 -11.41 9.57
N GLU A 115 -20.50 -11.63 9.31
CA GLU A 115 -21.32 -10.70 8.51
C GLU A 115 -21.37 -9.29 9.14
N PHE A 116 -21.39 -9.20 10.47
CA PHE A 116 -21.34 -7.93 11.19
C PHE A 116 -20.03 -7.18 10.94
N GLN A 117 -18.89 -7.87 11.05
CA GLN A 117 -17.57 -7.29 10.74
C GLN A 117 -17.50 -6.87 9.26
N ALA A 118 -17.95 -7.72 8.33
CA ALA A 118 -17.96 -7.37 6.91
C ALA A 118 -18.78 -6.11 6.63
N LYS A 119 -19.99 -5.99 7.21
CA LYS A 119 -20.82 -4.77 7.08
C LYS A 119 -20.09 -3.54 7.62
N ARG A 120 -19.41 -3.65 8.76
CA ARG A 120 -18.59 -2.56 9.33
C ARG A 120 -17.46 -2.14 8.38
N LEU A 121 -16.70 -3.10 7.85
CA LEU A 121 -15.59 -2.81 6.93
C LEU A 121 -16.07 -2.15 5.63
N ARG A 122 -17.20 -2.61 5.04
CA ARG A 122 -17.78 -1.95 3.85
C ARG A 122 -18.21 -0.51 4.13
N GLN A 123 -18.69 -0.21 5.34
CA GLN A 123 -19.03 1.15 5.73
C GLN A 123 -17.77 2.03 5.86
N ILE A 124 -16.69 1.51 6.42
CA ILE A 124 -15.39 2.21 6.49
C ILE A 124 -14.91 2.55 5.07
N ILE A 125 -14.91 1.55 4.17
CA ILE A 125 -14.56 1.74 2.75
C ILE A 125 -15.40 2.88 2.17
N LYS A 126 -16.74 2.79 2.26
CA LYS A 126 -17.63 3.81 1.69
C LYS A 126 -17.31 5.22 2.20
N ASN A 127 -17.06 5.38 3.50
CA ASN A 127 -16.77 6.68 4.10
C ASN A 127 -15.45 7.26 3.61
N ASP A 128 -14.41 6.43 3.44
CA ASP A 128 -13.08 6.83 2.95
C ASP A 128 -13.21 7.45 1.54
N PHE A 129 -13.88 6.77 0.61
CA PHE A 129 -14.04 7.26 -0.77
C PHE A 129 -14.99 8.45 -0.92
N VAL A 130 -16.04 8.56 -0.08
CA VAL A 130 -16.92 9.75 -0.09
C VAL A 130 -16.19 10.97 0.48
N SER A 131 -15.37 10.78 1.52
CA SER A 131 -14.63 11.88 2.14
C SER A 131 -13.60 12.53 1.19
N GLU A 132 -13.03 11.75 0.27
CA GLU A 132 -12.04 12.28 -0.68
C GLU A 132 -12.67 13.08 -1.84
N GLU A 133 -13.84 12.65 -2.38
CA GLU A 133 -14.59 13.44 -3.38
C GLU A 133 -15.02 14.79 -2.82
N ASP A 134 -15.52 14.82 -1.58
CA ASP A 134 -15.91 16.06 -0.88
C ASP A 134 -14.70 16.97 -0.60
N GLN A 135 -13.51 16.41 -0.37
CA GLN A 135 -12.29 17.18 -0.11
C GLN A 135 -11.71 17.79 -1.39
N TYR A 136 -11.80 17.08 -2.52
CA TYR A 136 -11.43 17.60 -3.84
C TYR A 136 -12.35 18.77 -4.26
N LEU A 137 -13.67 18.61 -4.10
CA LEU A 137 -14.65 19.64 -4.46
C LEU A 137 -14.58 20.90 -3.57
N LYS A 138 -14.12 20.79 -2.33
CA LYS A 138 -13.90 21.94 -1.43
C LYS A 138 -12.66 22.78 -1.76
N ASN A 139 -11.76 22.27 -2.59
CA ASN A 139 -10.52 22.95 -2.99
C ASN A 139 -10.60 23.54 -4.42
N LEU A 140 -11.78 23.51 -5.05
CA LEU A 140 -12.15 24.25 -6.26
C LEU A 140 -12.85 25.55 -5.90
#